data_AF-A0A954BUN9-F1
#
_entry.id   AF-A0A954BUN9-F1
#
_cell.length_a   1.000
_cell.length_b   1.000
_cell.length_c   1.000
_cell.angle_alpha   90.00
_cell.angle_beta   90.00
_cell.angle_gamma   90.00
#
_symmetry.space_group_name_H-M   'P 1'
#
loop_
_entity.id
_entity.type
_entity.pdbx_description
1 polymer ?
#
loop_
_entity_poly.entity_id
_entity_poly.type
_entity_poly.pdbx_seq_one_letter_code
_entity_poly.pdbx_strand_id
1 'polypeptide(L)' 'MDAKVCWRVARIDEWNNLWIDVRFKNDDGKLEDHSLAVDEDCYEKIESAEYEVEVELP' A
#
# COMPACT_ATOMS: atom_id res chain seq x y z
N MET A 1 -15.71 -11.90 2.96
CA MET A 1 -15.49 -10.45 3.06
C MET A 1 -14.20 -10.23 2.31
N ASP A 2 -14.27 -9.84 1.04
CA ASP A 2 -13.07 -9.70 0.22
C ASP A 2 -12.26 -8.54 0.79
N ALA A 3 -11.11 -8.85 1.39
CA ALA A 3 -10.13 -7.84 1.78
C ALA A 3 -9.56 -7.23 0.50
N LYS A 4 -10.28 -6.25 -0.07
CA LYS A 4 -9.77 -5.47 -1.19
C LYS A 4 -8.54 -4.73 -0.70
N VAL A 5 -7.38 -5.08 -1.24
CA VAL A 5 -6.10 -4.42 -0.95
C VAL A 5 -6.29 -2.91 -1.07
N CYS A 6 -6.23 -2.22 0.07
CA CYS A 6 -6.41 -0.77 0.13
C CYS A 6 -5.15 -0.01 -0.30
N TRP A 7 -3.98 -0.64 -0.14
CA TRP A 7 -2.69 -0.06 -0.47
C TRP A 7 -1.63 -1.15 -0.64
N ARG A 8 -0.59 -0.85 -1.42
CA ARG A 8 0.60 -1.70 -1.60
C ARG A 8 1.84 -0.82 -1.60
N VAL A 9 2.94 -1.30 -1.03
CA VAL A 9 4.25 -0.66 -1.22
C VAL A 9 4.57 -0.64 -2.71
N ALA A 10 4.75 0.56 -3.25
CA ALA A 10 5.02 0.76 -4.67
C ALA A 10 6.52 0.72 -4.94
N ARG A 11 7.30 1.45 -4.13
CA ARG A 11 8.76 1.54 -4.24
C ARG A 11 9.39 2.15 -2.98
N ILE A 12 10.69 1.92 -2.83
CA ILE A 12 11.59 2.74 -2.00
C ILE A 12 12.50 3.47 -3.00
N ASP A 13 12.62 4.79 -2.90
CA ASP A 13 13.41 5.59 -3.86
C ASP A 13 14.91 5.68 -3.49
N GLU A 14 15.69 6.39 -4.30
CA GLU A 14 17.14 6.53 -4.12
C GLU A 14 17.54 7.29 -2.84
N TRP A 15 16.61 8.03 -2.24
CA TRP A 15 16.79 8.71 -0.96
C TRP A 15 16.18 7.93 0.20
N ASN A 16 15.80 6.67 -0.03
CA ASN A 16 15.22 5.77 0.96
C ASN A 16 13.80 6.17 1.44
N ASN A 17 13.08 7.00 0.68
CA ASN A 17 11.69 7.31 1.01
C ASN A 17 10.77 6.16 0.58
N LEU A 18 9.84 5.78 1.46
CA LEU A 18 8.81 4.80 1.16
C LEU A 18 7.64 5.44 0.41
N TRP A 19 7.26 4.81 -0.71
CA TRP A 19 6.08 5.20 -1.48
C TRP A 19 5.06 4.07 -1.51
N ILE A 20 3.80 4.41 -1.26
CA ILE A 20 2.66 3.51 -1.39
C ILE A 20 1.75 3.96 -2.52
N ASP A 21 1.14 3.01 -3.22
CA ASP A 21 0.04 3.28 -4.12
C ASP A 21 -1.27 3.05 -3.40
N VAL A 22 -2.15 4.06 -3.43
CA VAL A 22 -3.48 4.02 -2.83
C VAL A 22 -4.53 4.22 -3.91
N ARG A 23 -5.64 3.48 -3.78
CA ARG A 23 -6.83 3.68 -4.60
C ARG A 23 -7.98 4.11 -3.71
N PHE A 24 -8.48 5.33 -3.91
CA PHE A 24 -9.61 5.84 -3.14
C PHE A 24 -10.72 6.37 -4.05
N LYS A 25 -11.91 6.55 -3.47
CA LYS A 25 -13.08 7.10 -4.14
C LYS A 25 -13.15 8.60 -3.83
N ASN A 26 -13.08 9.45 -4.85
CA ASN A 26 -13.16 10.90 -4.69
C ASN A 26 -14.58 11.38 -4.35
N ASP A 27 -14.76 12.69 -4.14
CA ASP A 27 -16.05 13.30 -3.78
C ASP A 27 -17.13 13.11 -4.85
N ASP A 28 -16.73 12.98 -6.13
CA ASP A 28 -17.62 12.68 -7.25
C ASP A 28 -17.97 11.19 -7.37
N GLY A 29 -17.43 10.36 -6.47
CA GLY A 29 -17.64 8.92 -6.45
C GLY A 29 -16.83 8.13 -7.48
N LYS A 30 -15.81 8.71 -8.09
CA LYS A 30 -14.90 8.04 -9.02
C LYS A 30 -13.69 7.47 -8.28
N LEU A 31 -13.18 6.34 -8.76
CA LEU A 31 -11.94 5.76 -8.24
C LEU A 31 -10.74 6.48 -8.85
N GLU A 32 -9.78 6.84 -8.01
CA GLU A 32 -8.52 7.46 -8.40
C GLU A 32 -7.34 6.72 -7.77
N ASP A 33 -6.26 6.63 -8.53
CA ASP A 33 -4.99 6.04 -8.11
C ASP A 33 -3.99 7.16 -7.82
N HIS A 34 -3.38 7.12 -6.64
CA HIS A 34 -2.41 8.11 -6.18
C HIS A 34 -1.20 7.42 -5.57
N SER A 35 -0.02 8.02 -5.75
CA SER A 35 1.19 7.60 -5.05
C SER A 35 1.49 8.58 -3.92
N LEU A 36 1.67 8.05 -2.71
CA LEU A 36 1.93 8.83 -1.51
C LEU A 36 3.31 8.48 -0.95
N ALA A 37 4.10 9.51 -0.64
CA ALA A 37 5.28 9.35 0.19
C ALA A 37 4.85 9.19 1.65
N VAL A 38 5.40 8.21 2.34
CA VAL A 38 5.10 7.93 3.75
C VAL A 38 6.24 8.45 4.60
N ASP A 39 5.90 9.23 5.62
CA ASP A 39 6.87 9.71 6.62
C ASP A 39 7.42 8.53 7.42
N GLU A 40 8.70 8.55 7.78
CA GLU A 40 9.35 7.47 8.54
C GLU A 40 8.69 7.26 9.90
N ASP A 41 8.15 8.31 10.52
CA ASP A 41 7.44 8.23 11.80
C ASP A 41 6.03 7.58 11.69
N CYS A 42 5.56 7.31 10.47
CA CYS A 42 4.25 6.68 10.23
C CYS A 42 4.31 5.15 10.11
N TYR A 43 5.48 4.52 10.20
CA TYR A 43 5.62 3.06 10.12
C TYR A 43 6.78 2.52 10.95
N GLU A 44 6.68 1.26 11.33
CA GLU A 44 7.78 0.54 11.98
C GLU A 44 8.56 -0.26 10.95
N LYS A 45 9.88 -0.02 10.86
CA LYS A 45 10.79 -0.81 10.02
C LYS A 45 11.05 -2.16 10.70
N ILE A 46 10.64 -3.25 10.06
CA ILE A 46 10.95 -4.62 10.48
C ILE A 46 11.96 -5.26 9.53
N GLU A 47 12.74 -6.22 10.01
CA GLU A 47 13.65 -6.98 9.12
C GLU A 47 12.86 -7.92 8.18
N SER A 48 11.94 -8.69 8.75
CA SER A 48 11.01 -9.54 8.02
C SER A 48 9.83 -9.94 8.91
N ALA A 49 8.68 -10.20 8.29
CA ALA A 49 7.55 -10.87 8.91
C ALA A 49 7.00 -11.91 7.92
N GLU A 50 6.68 -13.09 8.42
CA GLU A 50 5.90 -14.06 7.66
C GLU A 50 4.48 -13.53 7.50
N TYR A 51 3.92 -13.67 6.29
CA TYR A 51 2.52 -13.35 6.04
C TYR A 51 1.91 -14.48 5.23
N GLU A 52 0.68 -14.87 5.59
CA GLU A 52 -0.09 -15.84 4.83
C GLU A 52 -0.72 -15.15 3.63
N VAL A 53 -0.43 -15.68 2.44
CA VAL A 53 -1.13 -15.30 1.21
C VAL A 53 -2.29 -16.26 1.05
N GLU A 54 -3.52 -15.79 1.27
CA GLU A 54 -4.71 -16.51 0.85
C GLU A 54 -4.78 -16.48 -0.68
N VAL A 55 -4.30 -17.55 -1.32
CA VAL A 55 -4.44 -17.73 -2.77
C VAL A 55 -5.83 -18.32 -3.03
N GLU A 56 -6.74 -17.53 -3.59
CA GLU A 56 -7.98 -18.08 -4.16
C GLU A 56 -7.60 -18.95 -5.37
N LEU A 57 -7.77 -20.26 -5.23
CA LEU A 57 -7.59 -21.21 -6.33
C LEU A 57 -8.73 -21.04 -7.36
N PRO A 58 -8.44 -21.22 -8.67
CA PRO A 58 -9.38 -20.99 -9.77
C PRO A 58 -10.58 -21.93 -9.79
#